data_AF-A0A2Z5PEE0-F1
#
_entry.id   AF-A0A2Z5PEE0-F1
#
_cell.length_a   1.000
_cell.length_b   1.000
_cell.length_c   1.000
_cell.angle_alpha   90.00
_cell.angle_beta   90.00
_cell.angle_gamma   90.00
#
_symmetry.space_group_name_H-M   'P 1'
#
loop_
_entity.id
_entity.type
_entity.pdbx_description
1 polymer ?
#
loop_
_entity_poly.entity_id
_entity_poly.type
_entity_poly.pdbx_seq_one_letter_code
_entity_poly.pdbx_strand_id
1 'polypeptide(L)'
;MINDIIEYSIVKNTKISSEFLTYTQNFSGIMNSDFKKIDPMLYLDLVMETMHIFRILEGELDSISLLNSEKNILELFKYYKKWTYLKPHDDHYIMFATLKSEKFGIKYLLLKPSELKKFKNDFEIIYSAMLPNKNALKSIYRIFMKAANKISTSKNQ
;
A
#
# COMPACT_ATOMS: atom_id res chain seq x y z
N MET A 1 -2.26 -42.02 -12.64
CA MET A 1 -1.54 -41.15 -11.69
C MET A 1 -0.73 -40.18 -12.51
N ILE A 2 -1.22 -38.95 -12.65
CA ILE A 2 -0.49 -37.86 -13.31
C ILE A 2 0.31 -37.20 -12.19
N ASN A 3 1.63 -37.36 -12.22
CA ASN A 3 2.53 -36.54 -11.42
C ASN A 3 2.62 -35.17 -12.11
N ASP A 4 1.69 -34.29 -11.76
CA ASP A 4 1.85 -32.86 -12.08
C ASP A 4 2.98 -32.33 -11.21
N ILE A 5 4.19 -32.40 -11.75
CA ILE A 5 5.31 -31.58 -11.28
C ILE A 5 4.87 -30.15 -11.55
N ILE A 6 4.46 -29.45 -10.50
CA ILE A 6 4.27 -28.00 -10.56
C ILE A 6 5.65 -27.43 -10.87
N GLU A 7 5.88 -27.08 -12.14
CA GLU A 7 7.02 -26.29 -12.55
C GLU A 7 6.94 -24.94 -11.83
N TYR A 8 7.76 -24.78 -10.79
CA TYR A 8 8.03 -23.47 -10.26
C TYR A 8 8.73 -22.67 -11.37
N SER A 9 8.05 -21.67 -11.92
CA SER A 9 8.73 -20.69 -12.75
C SER A 9 9.75 -19.97 -11.86
N ILE A 10 11.04 -20.27 -12.03
CA ILE A 10 12.11 -19.45 -11.47
C ILE A 10 11.98 -18.10 -12.19
N VAL A 11 11.21 -17.19 -11.60
CA VAL A 11 11.11 -15.82 -12.10
C VAL A 11 12.52 -15.26 -11.99
N LYS A 12 13.21 -15.11 -13.13
CA LYS A 12 14.51 -14.46 -13.17
C LYS A 12 14.40 -13.14 -12.41
N ASN A 13 15.23 -13.03 -11.37
CA ASN A 13 15.28 -11.94 -10.38
C ASN A 13 15.34 -10.51 -10.99
N THR A 14 15.58 -10.39 -12.30
CA THR A 14 15.56 -9.13 -13.06
C THR A 14 14.18 -8.46 -13.07
N LYS A 15 13.08 -9.23 -13.09
CA LYS A 15 11.72 -8.67 -13.13
C LYS A 15 11.33 -8.01 -11.80
N ILE A 16 11.69 -8.63 -10.68
CA ILE A 16 11.48 -8.08 -9.33
C ILE A 16 12.25 -6.77 -9.17
N SER A 17 13.49 -6.70 -9.68
CA SER A 17 14.29 -5.47 -9.60
C SER A 17 13.70 -4.30 -10.40
N SER A 18 13.07 -4.55 -11.56
CA SER A 18 12.43 -3.48 -12.34
C SER A 18 11.14 -2.98 -11.70
N GLU A 19 10.28 -3.88 -11.23
CA GLU A 19 9.01 -3.51 -10.59
C GLU A 19 9.25 -2.73 -9.29
N PHE A 20 10.23 -3.15 -8.49
CA PHE A 20 10.61 -2.45 -7.26
C PHE A 20 11.23 -1.07 -7.53
N LEU A 21 12.01 -0.93 -8.61
CA LEU A 21 12.59 0.36 -9.01
C LEU A 21 11.51 1.35 -9.43
N THR A 22 10.56 0.93 -10.28
CA THR A 22 9.42 1.77 -10.69
C THR A 22 8.59 2.20 -9.48
N TYR A 23 8.28 1.25 -8.57
CA TYR A 23 7.61 1.56 -7.32
C TYR A 23 8.37 2.61 -6.49
N THR A 24 9.68 2.47 -6.36
CA THR A 24 10.51 3.41 -5.58
C THR A 24 10.46 4.82 -6.15
N GLN A 25 10.48 4.96 -7.48
CA GLN A 25 10.36 6.25 -8.16
C GLN A 25 8.99 6.89 -7.89
N ASN A 26 7.90 6.13 -8.08
CA ASN A 26 6.52 6.59 -7.85
C ASN A 26 6.29 6.98 -6.39
N PHE A 27 6.77 6.14 -5.46
CA PHE A 27 6.69 6.37 -4.03
C PHE A 27 7.32 7.71 -3.65
N SER A 28 8.51 8.02 -4.17
CA SER A 28 9.22 9.25 -3.85
C SER A 28 8.47 10.51 -4.28
N GLY A 29 7.86 10.51 -5.47
CA GLY A 29 7.11 11.66 -5.99
C GLY A 29 5.87 12.00 -5.15
N ILE A 30 5.09 10.98 -4.79
CA ILE A 30 3.82 11.17 -4.08
C ILE A 30 4.07 11.45 -2.58
N MET A 31 5.03 10.77 -1.96
CA MET A 31 5.19 10.82 -0.50
C MET A 31 5.92 12.07 0.00
N ASN A 32 6.63 12.78 -0.88
CA ASN A 32 7.27 14.06 -0.60
C ASN A 32 6.32 15.26 -0.75
N SER A 33 5.15 15.06 -1.36
CA SER A 33 4.14 16.12 -1.53
C SER A 33 3.36 16.38 -0.23
N ASP A 34 2.88 17.62 -0.02
CA ASP A 34 1.96 17.94 1.08
C ASP A 34 0.69 17.08 0.93
N PHE A 35 0.28 16.38 2.00
CA PHE A 35 -0.86 15.47 1.97
C PHE A 35 -2.16 16.16 1.51
N LYS A 36 -2.35 17.43 1.86
CA LYS A 36 -3.52 18.21 1.43
C LYS A 36 -3.54 18.50 -0.08
N LYS A 37 -2.42 18.32 -0.76
CA LYS A 37 -2.23 18.59 -2.20
C LYS A 37 -2.05 17.31 -3.02
N ILE A 38 -2.02 16.14 -2.39
CA ILE A 38 -1.92 14.88 -3.11
C ILE A 38 -3.23 14.64 -3.85
N ASP A 39 -3.12 14.36 -5.15
CA ASP A 39 -4.24 13.87 -5.93
C ASP A 39 -4.74 12.53 -5.36
N PRO A 40 -6.04 12.41 -4.99
CA PRO A 40 -6.59 11.17 -4.43
C PRO A 40 -6.39 9.92 -5.29
N MET A 41 -6.41 10.05 -6.62
CA MET A 41 -6.20 8.93 -7.54
C MET A 41 -4.74 8.47 -7.50
N LEU A 42 -3.78 9.40 -7.52
CA LEU A 42 -2.37 9.06 -7.40
C LEU A 42 -2.08 8.35 -6.06
N TYR A 43 -2.76 8.75 -4.98
CA TYR A 43 -2.62 8.07 -3.70
C TYR A 43 -3.19 6.64 -3.72
N LEU A 44 -4.35 6.45 -4.34
CA LEU A 44 -4.94 5.13 -4.54
C LEU A 44 -3.99 4.23 -5.35
N ASP A 45 -3.44 4.75 -6.45
CA ASP A 45 -2.48 4.04 -7.30
C ASP A 45 -1.23 3.63 -6.50
N LEU A 46 -0.67 4.53 -5.70
CA LEU A 46 0.46 4.22 -4.84
C LEU A 46 0.15 3.10 -3.83
N VAL A 47 -1.05 3.11 -3.25
CA VAL A 47 -1.48 2.06 -2.32
C VAL A 47 -1.60 0.72 -3.04
N MET A 48 -2.17 0.69 -4.24
CA MET A 48 -2.24 -0.51 -5.06
C MET A 48 -0.85 -1.05 -5.40
N GLU A 49 0.07 -0.19 -5.84
CA GLU A 49 1.47 -0.56 -6.09
C GLU A 49 2.17 -1.07 -4.81
N THR A 50 1.95 -0.41 -3.68
CA THR A 50 2.52 -0.83 -2.38
C THR A 50 2.04 -2.23 -2.02
N MET A 51 0.75 -2.55 -2.22
CA MET A 51 0.21 -3.89 -1.95
C MET A 51 0.72 -4.94 -2.93
N HIS A 52 0.98 -4.54 -4.18
CA HIS A 52 1.61 -5.41 -5.17
C HIS A 52 3.03 -5.80 -4.72
N ILE A 53 3.85 -4.81 -4.34
CA ILE A 53 5.21 -5.05 -3.81
C ILE A 53 5.16 -5.86 -2.50
N PHE A 54 4.22 -5.57 -1.62
CA PHE A 54 4.03 -6.32 -0.37
C PHE A 54 3.85 -7.82 -0.65
N ARG A 55 3.06 -8.16 -1.68
CA ARG A 55 2.82 -9.55 -2.07
C ARG A 55 4.04 -10.20 -2.71
N ILE A 56 4.80 -9.45 -3.51
CA ILE A 56 6.04 -9.96 -4.13
C ILE A 56 7.07 -10.30 -3.06
N LEU A 57 7.22 -9.46 -2.04
CA LEU A 57 8.24 -9.58 -0.99
C LEU A 57 7.78 -10.39 0.23
N GLU A 58 6.60 -11.00 0.22
CA GLU A 58 5.98 -11.57 1.43
C GLU A 58 6.88 -12.62 2.11
N GLY A 59 7.53 -13.49 1.32
CA GLY A 59 8.44 -14.50 1.86
C GLY A 59 9.69 -13.91 2.50
N GLU A 60 10.25 -12.86 1.91
CA GLU A 60 11.43 -12.18 2.42
C GLU A 60 11.12 -11.35 3.66
N LEU A 61 9.95 -10.72 3.72
CA LEU A 61 9.48 -9.92 4.84
C LEU A 61 9.36 -10.72 6.15
N ASP A 62 8.98 -11.99 6.06
CA ASP A 62 8.91 -12.87 7.22
C ASP A 62 10.30 -13.31 7.72
N SER A 63 11.33 -13.16 6.89
CA SER A 63 12.70 -13.62 7.17
C SER A 63 13.64 -12.52 7.67
N ILE A 64 13.23 -11.24 7.63
CA ILE A 64 14.08 -10.11 8.00
C ILE A 64 13.91 -9.73 9.48
N SER A 65 15.00 -9.29 10.11
CA SER A 65 14.95 -8.80 11.49
C SER A 65 14.32 -7.41 11.52
N LEU A 66 13.22 -7.28 12.28
CA LEU A 66 12.43 -6.06 12.39
C LEU A 66 12.35 -5.57 13.84
N LEU A 67 12.38 -4.25 14.02
CA LEU A 67 12.05 -3.61 15.28
C LEU A 67 10.56 -3.81 15.61
N ASN A 68 10.16 -3.68 16.88
CA ASN A 68 8.76 -3.85 17.28
C ASN A 68 7.81 -2.89 16.54
N SER A 69 8.23 -1.64 16.33
CA SER A 69 7.45 -0.67 15.54
C SER A 69 7.28 -1.12 14.09
N GLU A 70 8.27 -1.77 13.49
CA GLU A 70 8.21 -2.28 12.11
C GLU A 70 7.34 -3.54 12.02
N LYS A 71 7.40 -4.41 13.03
CA LYS A 71 6.51 -5.58 13.13
C LYS A 71 5.04 -5.15 13.17
N ASN A 72 4.72 -4.12 13.95
CA ASN A 72 3.35 -3.57 14.02
C ASN A 72 2.88 -3.06 12.66
N ILE A 73 3.78 -2.43 11.89
CA ILE A 73 3.48 -1.99 10.52
C ILE A 73 3.29 -3.18 9.59
N LEU A 74 4.15 -4.19 9.64
CA LEU A 74 3.99 -5.39 8.83
C LEU A 74 2.64 -6.08 9.12
N GLU A 75 2.28 -6.18 10.41
CA GLU A 75 1.01 -6.74 10.86
C GLU A 75 -0.19 -5.93 10.34
N LEU A 76 -0.14 -4.59 10.43
CA LEU A 76 -1.16 -3.70 9.83
C LEU A 76 -1.41 -4.04 8.35
N PHE A 77 -0.34 -4.23 7.56
CA PHE A 77 -0.46 -4.58 6.14
C PHE A 77 -0.96 -6.01 5.91
N LYS A 78 -0.62 -6.97 6.79
CA LYS A 78 -1.20 -8.33 6.78
C LYS A 78 -2.71 -8.32 7.04
N TYR A 79 -3.19 -7.49 7.97
CA TYR A 79 -4.62 -7.27 8.20
C TYR A 79 -5.28 -6.60 6.99
N TYR A 80 -4.66 -5.54 6.48
CA TYR A 80 -5.18 -4.80 5.33
C TYR A 80 -5.31 -5.66 4.06
N LYS A 81 -4.33 -6.51 3.77
CA LYS A 81 -4.37 -7.51 2.68
C LYS A 81 -5.60 -8.43 2.76
N LYS A 82 -6.10 -8.70 3.97
CA LYS A 82 -7.29 -9.52 4.24
C LYS A 82 -8.56 -8.69 4.39
N TRP A 83 -8.55 -7.42 3.99
CA TRP A 83 -9.67 -6.48 4.16
C TRP A 83 -10.15 -6.33 5.61
N THR A 84 -9.22 -6.54 6.57
CA THR A 84 -9.48 -6.36 7.99
C THR A 84 -8.81 -5.09 8.48
N TYR A 85 -9.52 -4.28 9.26
CA TYR A 85 -9.07 -2.94 9.64
C TYR A 85 -8.88 -2.82 11.15
N LEU A 86 -7.67 -2.44 11.56
CA LEU A 86 -7.36 -2.18 12.97
C LEU A 86 -8.09 -0.93 13.46
N LYS A 87 -8.50 -0.94 14.73
CA LYS A 87 -9.07 0.21 15.43
C LYS A 87 -8.03 0.84 16.35
N PRO A 88 -8.04 2.17 16.55
CA PRO A 88 -8.93 3.15 15.90
C PRO A 88 -8.54 3.42 14.44
N HIS A 89 -9.53 3.55 13.55
CA HIS A 89 -9.28 3.62 12.10
C HIS A 89 -8.51 4.88 11.68
N ASP A 90 -8.80 6.03 12.29
CA ASP A 90 -8.19 7.31 11.95
C ASP A 90 -6.67 7.36 12.19
N ASP A 91 -6.14 6.47 13.04
CA ASP A 91 -4.72 6.42 13.38
C ASP A 91 -3.91 5.64 12.34
N HIS A 92 -4.56 4.78 11.58
CA HIS A 92 -3.91 3.82 10.69
C HIS A 92 -4.29 3.99 9.22
N TYR A 93 -5.46 4.54 8.95
CA TYR A 93 -6.04 4.58 7.62
C TYR A 93 -6.46 5.99 7.22
N ILE A 94 -6.54 6.20 5.92
CA ILE A 94 -7.22 7.31 5.26
C ILE A 94 -8.39 6.73 4.46
N MET A 95 -9.48 7.48 4.33
CA MET A 95 -10.60 7.13 3.47
C MET A 95 -10.41 7.79 2.11
N PHE A 96 -10.32 6.97 1.06
CA PHE A 96 -10.56 7.40 -0.30
C PHE A 96 -12.07 7.37 -0.56
N ALA A 97 -12.62 8.43 -1.14
CA ALA A 97 -14.03 8.51 -1.48
C ALA A 97 -14.23 9.07 -2.88
N THR A 98 -15.13 8.43 -3.63
CA THR A 98 -15.69 8.95 -4.87
C THR A 98 -17.08 9.47 -4.59
N LEU A 99 -17.27 10.77 -4.79
CA LEU A 99 -18.50 11.49 -4.56
C LEU A 99 -19.10 11.96 -5.88
N LYS A 100 -20.42 12.02 -5.96
CA LYS A 100 -21.16 12.59 -7.09
C LYS A 100 -22.16 13.62 -6.61
N SER A 101 -22.27 14.70 -7.37
CA SER A 101 -23.41 15.61 -7.29
C SER A 101 -23.78 16.13 -8.66
N GLU A 102 -25.04 16.52 -8.84
CA GLU A 102 -25.52 17.07 -10.11
C GLU A 102 -24.79 18.37 -10.49
N LYS A 103 -24.39 19.16 -9.49
CA LYS A 103 -23.74 20.46 -9.69
C LYS A 103 -22.25 20.37 -10.01
N PHE A 104 -21.54 19.39 -9.45
CA PHE A 104 -20.07 19.34 -9.50
C PHE A 104 -19.52 18.10 -10.22
N GLY A 105 -20.40 17.20 -10.71
CA GLY A 105 -19.98 15.95 -11.33
C GLY A 105 -19.35 15.00 -10.32
N ILE A 106 -18.27 14.32 -10.73
CA ILE A 106 -17.54 13.34 -9.90
C ILE A 106 -16.37 14.05 -9.20
N LYS A 107 -16.23 13.79 -7.90
CA LYS A 107 -15.15 14.30 -7.07
C LYS A 107 -14.47 13.16 -6.31
N TYR A 108 -13.14 13.14 -6.34
CA TYR A 108 -12.33 12.23 -5.52
C TYR A 108 -11.81 12.98 -4.29
N LEU A 109 -11.74 12.29 -3.14
CA LEU A 109 -11.26 12.87 -1.89
C LEU A 109 -10.43 11.87 -1.09
N LEU A 110 -9.46 12.42 -0.35
CA LEU A 110 -8.79 11.76 0.78
C LEU A 110 -9.19 12.48 2.06
N LEU A 111 -9.71 11.74 3.04
CA LEU A 111 -10.17 12.29 4.32
C LEU A 111 -9.97 11.29 5.46
N LYS A 112 -10.06 11.72 6.72
CA LYS A 112 -10.06 10.73 7.82
C LYS A 112 -11.33 9.87 7.74
N PRO A 113 -11.28 8.56 8.06
CA PRO A 113 -12.45 7.71 8.07
C PRO A 113 -13.67 8.29 8.82
N SER A 114 -13.44 8.93 9.97
CA SER A 114 -14.50 9.60 10.74
C SER A 114 -15.20 10.76 10.02
N GLU A 115 -14.56 11.37 9.03
CA GLU A 115 -15.04 12.59 8.35
C GLU A 115 -15.97 12.31 7.18
N LEU A 116 -16.10 11.06 6.74
CA LEU A 116 -16.93 10.71 5.58
C LEU A 116 -18.39 11.13 5.75
N LYS A 117 -18.89 11.09 6.99
CA LYS A 117 -20.28 11.47 7.33
C LYS A 117 -20.58 12.94 7.03
N LYS A 118 -19.57 13.82 6.98
CA LYS A 118 -19.74 15.26 6.72
C LYS A 118 -20.25 15.55 5.31
N PHE A 119 -20.07 14.61 4.37
CA PHE A 119 -20.37 14.83 2.94
C PHE A 119 -21.69 14.21 2.49
N LYS A 120 -22.39 13.47 3.36
CA LYS A 120 -23.61 12.72 2.98
C LYS A 120 -24.81 13.59 2.59
N ASN A 121 -24.82 14.86 2.99
CA ASN A 121 -25.97 15.75 2.73
C ASN A 121 -25.88 16.41 1.34
N ASP A 122 -24.67 16.69 0.86
CA ASP A 122 -24.46 17.46 -0.38
C ASP A 122 -24.00 16.58 -1.56
N PHE A 123 -23.58 15.34 -1.27
CA PHE A 123 -23.04 14.43 -2.26
C PHE A 123 -23.55 13.00 -2.04
N GLU A 124 -23.82 12.33 -3.14
CA GLU A 124 -23.94 10.87 -3.19
C GLU A 124 -22.54 10.25 -3.07
N ILE A 125 -22.35 9.32 -2.12
CA ILE A 125 -21.11 8.56 -2.02
C ILE A 125 -21.23 7.35 -2.96
N ILE A 126 -20.54 7.38 -4.10
CA ILE A 126 -20.53 6.26 -5.06
C ILE A 126 -19.68 5.12 -4.52
N TYR A 127 -18.49 5.46 -4.02
CA TYR A 127 -17.51 4.48 -3.56
C TYR A 127 -16.68 5.04 -2.43
N SER A 128 -16.26 4.17 -1.52
CA SER A 128 -15.30 4.54 -0.48
C SER A 128 -14.46 3.33 -0.06
N ALA A 129 -13.17 3.54 0.17
CA ALA A 129 -12.25 2.51 0.64
C ALA A 129 -11.30 3.08 1.70
N MET A 130 -11.06 2.30 2.75
CA MET A 130 -9.96 2.57 3.66
C MET A 130 -8.65 2.18 2.98
N LEU A 131 -7.68 3.07 3.04
CA LEU A 131 -6.32 2.87 2.53
C LEU A 131 -5.33 3.09 3.70
N PRO A 132 -4.18 2.40 3.76
CA PRO A 132 -3.16 2.67 4.76
C PRO A 132 -2.72 4.12 4.68
N ASN A 133 -2.58 4.80 5.81
CA ASN A 133 -2.25 6.22 5.81
C ASN A 133 -0.78 6.48 5.40
N LYS A 134 -0.45 7.77 5.22
CA LYS A 134 0.87 8.19 4.76
C LYS A 134 2.01 7.68 5.67
N ASN A 135 1.79 7.62 6.98
CA ASN A 135 2.80 7.15 7.91
C ASN A 135 3.03 5.64 7.77
N ALA A 136 1.95 4.86 7.63
CA ALA A 136 2.01 3.44 7.38
C ALA A 136 2.76 3.13 6.06
N LEU A 137 2.43 3.86 4.98
CA LEU A 137 3.11 3.74 3.68
C LEU A 137 4.62 4.06 3.76
N LYS A 138 5.01 5.10 4.51
CA LYS A 138 6.44 5.42 4.76
C LYS A 138 7.16 4.31 5.50
N SER A 139 6.53 3.76 6.51
CA SER A 139 7.14 2.72 7.32
C SER A 139 7.28 1.42 6.54
N ILE A 140 6.26 0.99 5.78
CA ILE A 140 6.37 -0.24 4.99
C ILE A 140 7.39 -0.12 3.86
N TYR A 141 7.51 1.05 3.22
CA TYR A 141 8.55 1.30 2.23
C TYR A 141 9.96 1.08 2.80
N ARG A 142 10.23 1.57 4.04
CA ARG A 142 11.52 1.33 4.71
C ARG A 142 11.77 -0.15 4.97
N ILE A 143 10.72 -0.89 5.32
CA ILE A 143 10.79 -2.35 5.50
C ILE A 143 11.11 -3.03 4.16
N PHE A 144 10.47 -2.62 3.06
CA PHE A 144 10.79 -3.14 1.73
C PHE A 144 12.25 -2.88 1.33
N MET A 145 12.79 -1.69 1.61
CA MET A 145 14.21 -1.39 1.36
C MET A 145 15.14 -2.31 2.16
N LYS A 146 14.80 -2.63 3.42
CA LYS A 146 15.55 -3.62 4.22
C LYS A 146 15.49 -5.01 3.60
N ALA A 147 14.32 -5.45 3.14
CA ALA A 147 14.17 -6.73 2.45
C ALA A 147 15.00 -6.79 1.16
N ALA A 148 14.91 -5.75 0.33
CA ALA A 148 15.66 -5.63 -0.92
C ALA A 148 17.19 -5.68 -0.71
N ASN A 149 17.70 -5.02 0.33
CA ASN A 149 19.12 -5.05 0.68
C ASN A 149 19.60 -6.43 1.16
N LYS A 150 18.75 -7.20 1.83
CA LYS A 150 19.08 -8.59 2.21
C LYS A 150 19.18 -9.49 0.96
N ILE A 151 18.28 -9.30 0.00
CA ILE A 151 18.29 -10.05 -1.26
C ILE A 151 19.57 -9.74 -2.05
N SER A 152 20.03 -8.49 -2.08
CA SER A 152 21.25 -8.13 -2.79
C SER A 152 22.53 -8.69 -2.15
N THR A 153 22.62 -8.73 -0.82
CA THR A 153 23.81 -9.27 -0.13
C THR A 153 23.91 -10.79 -0.19
N SER A 154 22.79 -11.51 -0.18
CA SER A 154 22.76 -12.98 -0.34
C SER A 154 23.26 -13.48 -1.71
N LYS A 155 23.41 -12.59 -2.71
CA LYS A 155 23.92 -12.93 -4.05
C LYS A 155 25.45 -12.83 -4.18
N ASN A 156 26.12 -12.22 -3.21
CA ASN A 156 27.57 -11.97 -3.25
C ASN A 156 28.36 -12.93 -2.32
N GLN A 157 27.72 -14.01 -1.86
CA GLN A 157 28.33 -15.12 -1.13
C GLN A 157 28.22 -16.39 -1.98
#